data_AF-A0A1D2A4G8-F1
#
_entry.id   AF-A0A1D2A4G8-F1
#
_cell.length_a   1.000
_cell.length_b   1.000
_cell.length_c   1.000
_cell.angle_alpha   90.00
_cell.angle_beta   90.00
_cell.angle_gamma   90.00
#
_symmetry.space_group_name_H-M   'P 1'
#
loop_
_entity.id
_entity.type
_entity.pdbx_description
1 polymer ?
#
loop_
_entity_poly.entity_id
_entity_poly.type
_entity_poly.pdbx_seq_one_letter_code
_entity_poly.pdbx_strand_id
1 'polypeptide(L)'
;MAAAAPAFQALSDKIRSLIASCPAHAPLLSRLQDLERERLRMTLALYALQAPARLELFAWQQNDGSPLKAGQGCGCGSGDGHSRAAHQTQEPTEAEFRAAVRELTCGIEENTVAINDVLDEVRDIEDNDGSEDMSEARNGAPCDPSDAHTARTATQG
;
A
#
# COMPACT_ATOMS: atom_id res chain seq x y z
N MET A 1 -4.14 2.74 -19.04
CA MET A 1 -3.41 2.19 -17.87
C MET A 1 -1.90 2.48 -17.86
N ALA A 2 -1.33 3.28 -18.78
CA ALA A 2 0.13 3.45 -18.89
C ALA A 2 0.79 4.41 -17.86
N ALA A 3 0.02 5.14 -17.05
CA ALA A 3 0.54 6.18 -16.15
C ALA A 3 0.75 5.73 -14.68
N ALA A 4 0.26 4.55 -14.28
CA ALA A 4 0.28 4.14 -12.87
C ALA A 4 1.62 3.55 -12.40
N ALA A 5 2.34 2.87 -13.30
CA ALA A 5 3.63 2.25 -13.00
C ALA A 5 4.74 3.24 -12.57
N PRO A 6 4.94 4.40 -13.25
CA PRO A 6 5.99 5.34 -12.83
C PRO A 6 5.67 6.04 -11.50
N ALA A 7 4.39 6.25 -11.18
CA ALA A 7 3.97 6.87 -9.93
C ALA A 7 4.26 5.96 -8.72
N PHE A 8 3.99 4.66 -8.83
CA PHE A 8 4.30 3.69 -7.78
C PHE A 8 5.82 3.54 -7.56
N GLN A 9 6.59 3.54 -8.64
CA GLN A 9 8.06 3.46 -8.56
C GLN A 9 8.64 4.68 -7.83
N ALA A 10 8.21 5.89 -8.21
CA ALA A 10 8.65 7.12 -7.56
C ALA A 10 8.30 7.16 -6.06
N LEU A 11 7.12 6.65 -5.68
CA LEU A 11 6.70 6.55 -4.29
C LEU A 11 7.57 5.54 -3.52
N SER A 12 7.80 4.35 -4.07
CA SER A 12 8.69 3.34 -3.48
C SER A 12 10.12 3.85 -3.29
N ASP A 13 10.66 4.59 -4.26
CA ASP A 13 12.01 5.16 -4.16
C ASP A 13 12.07 6.25 -3.08
N LYS A 14 11.02 7.06 -2.94
CA LYS A 14 10.90 8.07 -1.88
C LYS A 14 10.83 7.44 -0.49
N ILE A 15 10.03 6.38 -0.32
CA ILE A 15 9.93 5.63 0.95
C ILE A 15 11.29 5.03 1.31
N ARG A 16 11.98 4.41 0.35
CA ARG A 16 13.32 3.85 0.58
C ARG A 16 14.33 4.91 1.00
N SER A 17 14.27 6.10 0.40
CA SER A 17 15.10 7.24 0.81
C SER A 17 14.78 7.72 2.22
N LEU A 18 13.49 7.76 2.60
CA LEU A 18 13.05 8.14 3.95
C LEU A 18 13.50 7.13 5.02
N ILE A 19 13.41 5.84 4.73
CA ILE A 19 13.92 4.76 5.59
C ILE A 19 15.43 4.94 5.83
N ALA A 20 16.19 5.29 4.79
CA ALA A 20 17.63 5.50 4.91
C ALA A 20 17.99 6.75 5.72
N SER A 21 17.15 7.80 5.69
CA SER A 21 17.39 9.05 6.43
C SER A 21 16.85 9.04 7.86
N CYS A 22 15.86 8.21 8.18
CA CYS A 22 15.25 8.13 9.51
C CYS A 22 15.01 6.66 9.92
N PRO A 23 16.02 6.01 10.54
CA PRO A 23 15.93 4.60 10.92
C PRO A 23 14.83 4.30 11.94
N ALA A 24 14.44 5.30 12.75
CA ALA A 24 13.36 5.18 13.72
C ALA A 24 12.00 4.88 13.05
N HIS A 25 11.77 5.38 11.84
CA HIS A 25 10.54 5.16 11.06
C HIS A 25 10.64 3.96 10.11
N ALA A 26 11.80 3.30 10.02
CA ALA A 26 12.04 2.18 9.12
C ALA A 26 10.99 1.04 9.21
N PRO A 27 10.56 0.57 10.40
CA PRO A 27 9.55 -0.49 10.47
C PRO A 27 8.18 -0.04 9.99
N LEU A 28 7.77 1.19 10.32
CA LEU A 28 6.47 1.75 9.91
C LEU A 28 6.40 1.97 8.40
N LEU A 29 7.46 2.54 7.83
CA LEU A 29 7.57 2.75 6.38
C LEU A 29 7.62 1.44 5.60
N SER A 30 8.25 0.40 6.16
CA SER A 30 8.25 -0.94 5.56
C SER A 30 6.84 -1.55 5.58
N ARG A 31 6.14 -1.44 6.72
CA ARG A 31 4.74 -1.89 6.86
C ARG A 31 3.81 -1.15 5.89
N LEU A 32 3.96 0.18 5.76
CA LEU A 32 3.22 1.00 4.81
C LEU A 32 3.42 0.50 3.38
N GLN A 33 4.67 0.24 2.99
CA GLN A 33 5.00 -0.23 1.64
C GLN A 33 4.37 -1.61 1.34
N ASP A 34 4.35 -2.53 2.31
CA ASP A 34 3.74 -3.84 2.13
C ASP A 34 2.20 -3.73 2.01
N LEU A 35 1.56 -2.87 2.80
CA LEU A 35 0.12 -2.59 2.68
C LEU A 35 -0.25 -1.97 1.33
N GLU A 36 0.55 -1.01 0.84
CA GLU A 36 0.34 -0.42 -0.49
C GLU A 36 0.49 -1.44 -1.61
N ARG A 37 1.49 -2.33 -1.50
CA ARG A 37 1.72 -3.40 -2.48
C ARG A 37 0.55 -4.37 -2.51
N GLU A 38 0.07 -4.82 -1.35
CA GLU A 38 -1.04 -5.76 -1.29
C GLU A 38 -2.35 -5.12 -1.76
N ARG A 39 -2.61 -3.85 -1.39
CA ARG A 39 -3.74 -3.09 -1.91
C ARG A 39 -3.72 -2.98 -3.43
N LEU A 40 -2.56 -2.71 -4.04
CA LEU A 40 -2.42 -2.67 -5.49
C LEU A 40 -2.67 -4.05 -6.11
N ARG A 41 -2.14 -5.12 -5.51
CA ARG A 41 -2.34 -6.51 -5.97
C ARG A 41 -3.83 -6.88 -5.98
N MET A 42 -4.55 -6.62 -4.89
CA MET A 42 -5.98 -6.88 -4.78
C MET A 42 -6.79 -6.03 -5.77
N THR A 43 -6.44 -4.76 -5.93
CA THR A 43 -7.10 -3.87 -6.91
C THR A 43 -6.95 -4.41 -8.33
N LEU A 44 -5.73 -4.81 -8.72
CA LEU A 44 -5.48 -5.39 -10.03
C LEU A 44 -6.22 -6.72 -10.23
N ALA A 45 -6.27 -7.58 -9.20
CA ALA A 45 -7.04 -8.82 -9.23
C ALA A 45 -8.54 -8.54 -9.42
N LEU A 46 -9.09 -7.55 -8.72
CA LEU A 46 -10.49 -7.14 -8.85
C LEU A 46 -10.79 -6.64 -10.27
N TYR A 47 -9.91 -5.82 -10.85
CA TYR A 47 -10.06 -5.38 -12.24
C TYR A 47 -10.00 -6.54 -13.23
N ALA A 48 -9.05 -7.46 -13.05
CA ALA A 48 -8.91 -8.64 -13.89
C ALA A 48 -10.15 -9.55 -13.82
N LEU A 49 -10.75 -9.68 -12.63
CA LEU A 49 -11.97 -10.44 -12.42
C LEU A 49 -13.21 -9.74 -13.02
N GLN A 50 -13.33 -8.43 -12.87
CA GLN A 50 -14.47 -7.66 -13.39
C GLN A 50 -14.42 -7.43 -14.91
N ALA A 51 -13.25 -7.39 -15.53
CA ALA A 51 -13.11 -7.17 -16.97
C ALA A 51 -13.93 -8.15 -17.82
N PRO A 52 -13.84 -9.49 -17.64
CA PRO A 52 -14.68 -10.43 -18.37
C PRO A 52 -16.16 -10.36 -17.97
N ALA A 53 -16.48 -10.08 -16.69
CA ALA A 53 -17.86 -9.92 -16.24
C ALA A 53 -18.57 -8.74 -16.92
N ARG A 54 -17.87 -7.63 -17.14
CA ARG A 54 -18.43 -6.45 -17.83
C ARG A 54 -18.72 -6.68 -19.31
N LEU A 55 -18.10 -7.70 -19.88
CA LEU A 55 -18.27 -8.11 -21.26
C LEU A 55 -19.26 -9.29 -21.38
N GLU A 56 -19.93 -9.67 -20.28
CA GLU A 56 -20.91 -10.77 -20.22
C GLU A 56 -20.36 -12.10 -20.76
N LEU A 57 -19.07 -12.33 -20.53
CA LEU A 57 -18.36 -13.50 -21.06
C LEU A 57 -18.66 -14.77 -20.26
N PHE A 58 -19.29 -14.66 -19.10
CA PHE A 58 -19.65 -15.80 -18.29
C PHE A 58 -21.01 -16.38 -18.73
N ALA A 59 -21.08 -17.71 -18.84
CA ALA A 59 -22.28 -18.43 -19.26
C ALA A 59 -23.47 -18.16 -18.34
N TRP A 60 -23.23 -17.95 -17.04
CA TRP A 60 -24.27 -17.60 -16.08
C TRP A 60 -24.81 -16.17 -16.27
N GLN A 61 -24.10 -15.28 -16.97
CA GLN A 61 -24.60 -13.91 -17.28
C GLN A 61 -25.51 -13.88 -18.50
N GLN A 62 -25.38 -14.84 -19.42
CA GLN A 62 -26.12 -14.86 -20.68
C GLN A 62 -27.56 -15.40 -20.55
N ASN A 63 -27.95 -15.86 -19.35
CA ASN A 63 -29.17 -16.62 -19.13
C ASN A 63 -30.41 -15.77 -18.77
N ASP A 64 -30.29 -14.44 -18.72
CA ASP A 64 -31.32 -13.56 -18.13
C ASP A 64 -32.26 -12.85 -19.13
N GLY A 65 -32.31 -13.20 -20.42
CA GLY A 65 -33.27 -12.46 -21.27
C GLY A 65 -33.44 -12.76 -22.75
N SER A 66 -32.98 -13.89 -23.30
CA SER A 66 -33.33 -14.25 -24.68
C SER A 66 -33.73 -15.71 -24.81
N PRO A 67 -35.02 -16.02 -25.10
CA PRO A 67 -35.40 -17.33 -25.61
C PRO A 67 -35.00 -17.41 -27.09
N LEU A 68 -33.69 -17.31 -27.38
CA LEU A 68 -33.20 -17.56 -28.72
C LEU A 68 -32.87 -19.04 -28.83
N LYS A 69 -33.91 -19.77 -29.24
CA LYS A 69 -33.87 -21.09 -29.89
C LYS A 69 -32.95 -22.11 -29.22
N ALA A 70 -33.58 -23.07 -28.56
CA ALA A 70 -33.20 -24.46 -28.73
C ALA A 70 -33.12 -24.75 -30.24
N GLY A 71 -31.93 -24.56 -30.81
CA GLY A 71 -31.56 -24.98 -32.14
C GLY A 71 -31.51 -26.49 -32.13
N GLN A 72 -32.68 -27.08 -32.31
CA GLN A 72 -32.85 -28.42 -32.81
C GLN A 72 -31.98 -28.58 -34.07
N GLY A 73 -30.84 -29.23 -33.89
CA GLY A 73 -29.85 -29.51 -34.91
C GLY A 73 -29.17 -30.83 -34.57
N CYS A 74 -29.93 -31.92 -34.65
CA CYS A 74 -29.35 -33.24 -34.83
C CYS A 74 -28.66 -33.24 -36.20
N GLY A 75 -27.36 -33.48 -36.24
CA GLY A 75 -26.60 -33.50 -37.48
C GLY A 75 -25.22 -34.11 -37.25
N CYS A 76 -25.13 -35.42 -37.33
CA CYS A 76 -23.88 -36.15 -37.47
C CYS A 76 -23.07 -35.55 -38.63
N GLY A 77 -21.86 -35.08 -38.36
CA GLY A 77 -20.95 -34.56 -39.37
C GLY A 77 -19.52 -34.64 -38.87
N SER A 78 -18.83 -35.71 -39.26
CA SER A 78 -17.39 -35.88 -39.09
C SER A 78 -16.63 -34.66 -39.60
N GLY A 79 -15.75 -34.11 -38.76
CA GLY A 79 -14.83 -33.04 -39.10
C GLY A 79 -13.70 -33.02 -38.10
N ASP A 80 -12.57 -33.63 -38.49
CA ASP A 80 -11.28 -33.51 -37.81
C ASP A 80 -10.95 -32.05 -37.47
N GLY A 81 -10.40 -31.82 -36.27
CA GLY A 81 -9.88 -30.51 -35.93
C GLY A 81 -9.62 -30.30 -34.45
N HIS A 82 -8.52 -30.85 -33.95
CA HIS A 82 -7.84 -30.42 -32.73
C HIS A 82 -8.71 -30.29 -31.48
N SER A 83 -8.89 -31.41 -30.76
CA SER A 83 -8.97 -31.35 -29.31
C SER A 83 -7.62 -30.88 -28.76
N ARG A 84 -7.38 -29.58 -28.87
CA ARG A 84 -6.41 -28.89 -28.04
C ARG A 84 -6.96 -29.07 -26.64
N ALA A 85 -6.34 -29.96 -25.87
CA ALA A 85 -6.47 -30.01 -24.43
C ALA A 85 -5.94 -28.66 -23.88
N ALA A 86 -6.69 -27.59 -24.11
CA ALA A 86 -6.62 -26.41 -23.30
C ALA A 86 -7.03 -26.89 -21.92
N HIS A 87 -6.16 -26.71 -20.93
CA HIS A 87 -6.55 -26.67 -19.53
C HIS A 87 -7.95 -26.05 -19.46
N GLN A 88 -8.96 -26.86 -19.14
CA GLN A 88 -10.29 -26.35 -18.88
C GLN A 88 -10.15 -25.59 -17.57
N THR A 89 -9.76 -24.32 -17.67
CA THR A 89 -9.88 -23.37 -16.57
C THR A 89 -11.38 -23.29 -16.33
N GLN A 90 -11.84 -24.06 -15.35
CA GLN A 90 -13.25 -24.14 -15.01
C GLN A 90 -13.75 -22.71 -14.79
N GLU A 91 -14.79 -22.33 -15.54
CA GLU A 91 -15.41 -21.03 -15.39
C GLU A 91 -15.91 -20.87 -13.95
N PRO A 92 -15.59 -19.76 -13.26
CA PRO A 92 -16.08 -19.55 -11.91
C PRO A 92 -17.60 -19.44 -11.93
N THR A 93 -18.26 -20.11 -10.99
CA THR A 93 -19.70 -19.96 -10.77
C THR A 93 -20.01 -18.52 -10.35
N GLU A 94 -21.26 -18.09 -10.53
CA GLU A 94 -21.70 -16.76 -10.09
C GLU A 94 -21.44 -16.53 -8.59
N ALA A 95 -21.63 -17.56 -7.77
CA ALA A 95 -21.40 -17.50 -6.32
C ALA A 95 -19.91 -17.30 -5.99
N GLU A 96 -19.01 -18.04 -6.65
CA GLU A 96 -17.56 -17.90 -6.49
C GLU A 96 -17.08 -16.53 -6.98
N PHE A 97 -17.59 -16.06 -8.12
CA PHE A 97 -17.31 -14.72 -8.63
C PHE A 97 -17.73 -13.64 -7.63
N ARG A 98 -18.98 -13.68 -7.14
CA ARG A 98 -19.49 -12.69 -6.17
C ARG A 98 -18.75 -12.75 -4.84
N ALA A 99 -18.36 -13.94 -4.39
CA ALA A 99 -17.55 -14.12 -3.20
C ALA A 99 -16.16 -13.49 -3.38
N ALA A 100 -15.46 -13.80 -4.47
CA ALA A 100 -14.14 -13.27 -4.77
C ALA A 100 -14.15 -11.74 -4.94
N VAL A 101 -15.17 -11.17 -5.61
CA VAL A 101 -15.34 -9.72 -5.72
C VAL A 101 -15.49 -9.09 -4.34
N ARG A 102 -16.35 -9.64 -3.47
CA ARG A 102 -16.52 -9.10 -2.11
C ARG A 102 -15.25 -9.19 -1.29
N GLU A 103 -14.58 -10.34 -1.30
CA GLU A 103 -13.33 -10.56 -0.56
C GLU A 103 -12.26 -9.54 -0.97
N LEU A 104 -12.08 -9.34 -2.29
CA LEU A 104 -11.13 -8.36 -2.80
C LEU A 104 -11.53 -6.93 -2.43
N THR A 105 -12.81 -6.57 -2.49
CA THR A 105 -13.28 -5.23 -2.08
C THR A 105 -13.04 -5.01 -0.59
N CYS A 106 -13.43 -5.95 0.28
CA CYS A 106 -13.21 -5.85 1.72
C CYS A 106 -11.71 -5.74 2.03
N GLY A 107 -10.86 -6.57 1.41
CA GLY A 107 -9.41 -6.50 1.62
C GLY A 107 -8.78 -5.17 1.17
N ILE A 108 -9.31 -4.54 0.11
CA ILE A 108 -8.87 -3.19 -0.30
C ILE A 108 -9.26 -2.14 0.74
N GLU A 109 -10.46 -2.22 1.30
CA GLU A 109 -10.93 -1.32 2.36
C GLU A 109 -10.12 -1.50 3.64
N GLU A 110 -9.90 -2.74 4.09
CA GLU A 110 -9.08 -3.08 5.25
C GLU A 110 -7.64 -2.55 5.10
N ASN A 111 -7.01 -2.78 3.94
CA ASN A 111 -5.67 -2.23 3.68
C ASN A 111 -5.67 -0.70 3.65
N THR A 112 -6.76 -0.06 3.20
CA THR A 112 -6.86 1.41 3.19
C THR A 112 -6.94 1.96 4.61
N VAL A 113 -7.70 1.31 5.50
CA VAL A 113 -7.74 1.66 6.92
C VAL A 113 -6.36 1.47 7.56
N ALA A 114 -5.74 0.30 7.38
CA ALA A 114 -4.42 0.03 7.95
C ALA A 114 -3.32 0.99 7.45
N ILE A 115 -3.39 1.45 6.19
CA ILE A 115 -2.50 2.49 5.66
C ILE A 115 -2.70 3.80 6.43
N ASN A 116 -3.94 4.22 6.66
CA ASN A 116 -4.22 5.45 7.39
C ASN A 116 -3.72 5.34 8.84
N ASP A 117 -3.94 4.20 9.50
CA ASP A 117 -3.45 3.96 10.87
C ASP A 117 -1.92 4.11 10.94
N VAL A 118 -1.18 3.50 10.00
CA VAL A 118 0.29 3.64 9.95
C VAL A 118 0.74 5.07 9.65
N LEU A 119 0.00 5.80 8.81
CA LEU A 119 0.31 7.21 8.52
C LEU A 119 0.06 8.11 9.74
N ASP A 120 -0.98 7.82 10.52
CA ASP A 120 -1.25 8.53 11.77
C ASP A 120 -0.17 8.19 12.83
N GLU A 121 0.22 6.92 12.96
CA GLU A 121 1.36 6.51 13.82
C GLU A 121 2.66 7.24 13.45
N VAL A 122 2.94 7.47 12.16
CA VAL A 122 4.12 8.23 11.70
C VAL A 122 4.03 9.70 12.11
N ARG A 123 2.84 10.33 12.00
CA ARG A 123 2.64 11.73 12.41
C ARG A 123 2.80 11.90 13.92
N ASP A 124 2.27 10.97 14.70
CA ASP A 124 2.36 11.02 16.17
C ASP A 124 3.83 10.98 16.65
N ILE A 125 4.72 10.29 15.94
CA ILE A 125 6.15 10.28 16.26
C ILE A 125 6.81 11.61 15.90
N GLU A 126 6.46 12.20 14.76
CA GLU A 126 6.97 13.51 14.35
C GLU A 126 6.55 14.64 15.32
N ASP A 127 5.33 14.57 15.86
CA ASP A 127 4.81 15.55 16.81
C ASP A 127 5.38 15.39 18.24
N ASN A 128 5.77 14.16 18.63
CA ASN A 128 6.30 13.88 19.97
C ASN A 128 7.81 14.20 20.12
N ASP A 129 8.58 14.28 19.03
CA ASP A 129 9.99 14.75 19.02
C ASP A 129 10.11 16.29 19.15
N GLY A 130 8.98 17.00 19.19
CA GLY A 130 8.93 18.48 19.17
C GLY A 130 8.69 19.19 20.51
N SER A 131 8.59 18.50 21.66
CA SER A 131 8.04 19.13 22.89
C SER A 131 8.82 18.99 24.22
N GLU A 132 10.03 18.42 24.25
CA GLU A 132 10.82 18.34 25.49
C GLU A 132 12.16 19.11 25.44
N ASP A 133 12.14 20.42 25.14
CA ASP A 133 13.13 21.33 25.74
C ASP A 133 12.65 22.78 25.80
N MET A 134 11.75 23.06 26.74
CA MET A 134 11.49 24.42 27.21
C MET A 134 11.43 24.43 28.73
N SER A 135 12.49 25.00 29.30
CA SER A 135 12.57 25.66 30.62
C SER A 135 12.77 24.79 31.87
N GLU A 136 14.03 24.58 32.24
CA GLU A 136 14.44 24.71 33.64
C GLU A 136 15.40 25.90 33.80
N ALA A 137 14.82 27.10 33.74
CA ALA A 137 15.46 28.29 34.27
C ALA A 137 15.49 28.17 35.81
N ARG A 138 16.66 27.91 36.38
CA ARG A 138 16.88 28.08 37.82
C ARG A 138 18.14 28.90 38.08
N ASN A 139 17.91 30.22 38.11
CA ASN A 139 18.63 31.28 38.83
C ASN A 139 19.96 30.90 39.52
N GLY A 140 21.06 31.47 39.05
CA GLY A 140 22.36 31.41 39.71
C GLY A 140 23.42 32.37 39.16
N ALA A 141 23.17 33.68 39.32
CA ALA A 141 24.12 34.81 39.37
C ALA A 141 25.07 35.11 38.17
N PRO A 142 25.27 36.41 37.84
CA PRO A 142 26.29 36.84 36.90
C PRO A 142 27.67 36.86 37.57
N CYS A 143 28.62 36.06 37.08
CA CYS A 143 30.03 36.31 37.37
C CYS A 143 30.52 37.41 36.41
N ASP A 144 30.46 38.63 36.92
CA ASP A 144 30.98 39.88 36.37
C ASP A 144 32.45 39.74 35.90
N PRO A 145 32.83 40.22 34.70
CA PRO A 145 34.22 40.25 34.25
C PRO A 145 34.83 41.63 34.53
N SER A 146 35.31 41.85 35.75
CA SER A 146 36.20 43.00 36.03
C SER A 146 36.92 42.83 37.36
N ASP A 147 38.22 42.54 37.34
CA ASP A 147 39.21 43.45 37.90
C ASP A 147 40.63 42.94 37.65
N ALA A 148 41.37 43.76 36.90
CA ALA A 148 42.79 43.70 36.77
C ALA A 148 43.45 44.25 38.06
N HIS A 149 44.35 43.48 38.66
CA HIS A 149 45.51 44.01 39.39
C HIS A 149 46.68 43.03 39.21
N THR A 150 47.64 43.36 38.35
CA THR A 150 48.89 44.09 38.66
C THR A 150 49.86 43.31 39.57
N ALA A 151 50.87 42.73 38.90
CA ALA A 151 52.30 42.71 39.23
C ALA A 151 52.86 41.91 40.43
N ARG A 152 53.95 41.17 40.12
CA ARG A 152 55.23 41.01 40.87
C ARG A 152 55.12 40.40 42.28
N THR A 153 55.93 39.45 42.74
CA THR A 153 57.38 39.21 42.59
C THR A 153 57.74 37.89 43.28
N ALA A 154 58.82 37.27 42.82
CA ALA A 154 59.76 36.36 43.50
C ALA A 154 59.63 36.16 45.03
N THR A 155 59.83 34.93 45.52
CA THR A 155 61.09 34.46 46.16
C THR A 155 60.88 33.11 46.88
N GLN A 156 61.92 32.27 46.83
CA GLN A 156 62.13 30.98 47.49
C GLN A 156 61.81 30.93 48.99
N GLY A 157 61.45 29.72 49.43
CA GLY A 157 61.76 29.15 50.74
C GLY A 157 62.14 27.70 50.55
#